data_AF-A0AAE2HYJ1-F1
#
_entry.id   AF-A0AAE2HYJ1-F1
#
_cell.length_a   1.000
_cell.length_b   1.000
_cell.length_c   1.000
_cell.angle_alpha   90.00
_cell.angle_beta   90.00
_cell.angle_gamma   90.00
#
_symmetry.space_group_name_H-M   'P 1'
#
loop_
_entity.id
_entity.type
_entity.pdbx_description
1 polymer ?
#
loop_
_entity_poly.entity_id
_entity_poly.type
_entity_poly.pdbx_seq_one_letter_code
_entity_poly.pdbx_strand_id
1 'polypeptide(L)'
;MGGDGLRYGMSFHRVGVPEGIVSELVYVQELWRKRAEVAQECADELGELATALGSVIRTNYFGTGCVEGEGLFHNLQILVRDGVQSLNGQADSAAGLAETATAAELRLREADDVAIRHVS
;
A
#
# COMPACT_ATOMS: atom_id res chain seq x y z
N MET A 1 0.45 57.37 -11.00
CA MET A 1 0.02 57.59 -12.40
C MET A 1 1.22 57.36 -13.30
N GLY A 2 1.05 56.57 -14.37
CA GLY A 2 2.02 56.29 -15.45
C GLY A 2 3.11 55.28 -15.07
N GLY A 3 3.25 54.07 -15.63
CA GLY A 3 2.71 53.52 -16.87
C GLY A 3 3.69 53.72 -18.04
N ASP A 4 4.61 52.77 -18.22
CA ASP A 4 5.35 52.43 -19.46
C ASP A 4 6.14 51.15 -19.14
N GLY A 5 6.12 50.04 -19.87
CA GLY A 5 5.74 49.84 -21.27
C GLY A 5 6.72 48.83 -21.89
N LEU A 6 6.98 47.68 -21.25
CA LEU A 6 7.84 46.64 -21.83
C LEU A 6 7.02 45.71 -22.71
N ARG A 7 7.03 46.01 -24.01
CA ARG A 7 6.61 45.13 -25.09
C ARG A 7 7.49 43.88 -25.08
N TYR A 8 6.96 42.76 -24.58
CA TYR A 8 7.51 41.44 -24.89
C TYR A 8 6.76 40.86 -26.10
N GLY A 9 7.44 40.84 -27.24
CA GLY A 9 7.02 40.07 -28.39
C GLY A 9 7.08 38.59 -28.05
N MET A 10 5.92 37.95 -27.94
CA MET A 10 5.80 36.51 -27.82
C MET A 10 5.99 35.89 -29.21
N SER A 11 7.26 35.63 -29.54
CA SER A 11 7.59 34.63 -30.56
C SER A 11 7.17 33.27 -30.02
N PHE A 12 6.21 32.62 -30.69
CA PHE A 12 5.82 31.24 -30.40
C PHE A 12 7.03 30.32 -30.64
N HIS A 13 7.75 29.99 -29.57
CA HIS A 13 8.66 28.85 -29.54
C HIS A 13 7.85 27.60 -29.20
N ARG A 14 8.16 26.51 -29.90
CA ARG A 14 7.57 25.17 -29.74
C ARG A 14 7.38 24.86 -28.25
N VAL A 15 6.15 24.50 -27.88
CA VAL A 15 5.81 24.00 -26.55
C VAL A 15 6.45 22.62 -26.40
N GLY A 16 7.72 22.59 -26.02
CA GLY A 16 8.33 21.41 -25.43
C GLY A 16 7.77 21.28 -24.01
N VAL A 17 7.26 20.10 -23.66
CA VAL A 17 6.90 19.79 -22.27
C VAL A 17 8.14 20.05 -21.41
N PRO A 18 8.06 20.89 -20.36
CA PRO A 18 9.24 21.18 -19.55
C PRO A 18 9.71 19.89 -18.88
N GLU A 19 11.00 19.55 -19.07
CA GLU A 19 11.64 18.31 -18.59
C GLU A 19 11.37 17.99 -17.11
N GLY A 20 11.11 19.01 -16.28
CA GLY A 20 10.78 18.86 -14.86
C GLY A 20 9.45 18.15 -14.56
N ILE A 21 8.43 18.28 -15.43
CA ILE A 21 7.11 17.67 -15.19
C ILE A 21 7.16 16.15 -15.43
N VAL A 22 7.89 15.72 -16.46
CA VAL A 22 8.04 14.29 -16.80
C VAL A 22 8.84 13.57 -15.71
N SER A 23 9.90 14.20 -15.19
CA SER A 23 10.69 13.62 -14.09
C SER A 23 9.89 13.46 -12.79
N GLU A 24 8.96 14.36 -12.51
CA GLU A 24 8.10 14.30 -11.32
C GLU A 24 7.05 13.18 -11.44
N LEU A 25 6.39 13.05 -12.59
CA LEU A 25 5.40 11.99 -12.84
C LEU A 25 6.00 10.58 -12.74
N VAL A 26 7.16 10.36 -13.37
CA VAL A 26 7.88 9.09 -13.28
C VAL A 26 8.24 8.77 -11.82
N TYR A 27 8.71 9.76 -11.07
CA TYR A 27 9.00 9.58 -9.64
C TYR A 27 7.75 9.23 -8.82
N VAL A 28 6.62 9.87 -9.09
CA VAL A 28 5.34 9.57 -8.41
C VAL A 28 4.84 8.17 -8.75
N GLN A 29 4.98 7.72 -10.00
CA GLN A 29 4.63 6.36 -10.41
C GLN A 29 5.46 5.31 -9.65
N GLU A 30 6.78 5.48 -9.62
CA GLU A 30 7.67 4.56 -8.88
C GLU A 30 7.35 4.52 -7.39
N LEU A 31 6.96 5.65 -6.81
CA LEU A 31 6.55 5.74 -5.41
C LEU A 31 5.26 4.94 -5.15
N TRP A 32 4.26 5.00 -6.04
CA TRP A 32 3.04 4.21 -5.91
C TRP A 32 3.28 2.72 -6.08
N ARG A 33 4.13 2.32 -7.03
CA ARG A 33 4.57 0.92 -7.16
C ARG A 33 5.21 0.42 -5.86
N LYS A 34 6.16 1.17 -5.31
CA LYS A 34 6.85 0.78 -4.08
C LYS A 34 5.91 0.69 -2.87
N ARG A 35 4.91 1.58 -2.79
CA ARG A 35 3.86 1.50 -1.75
C ARG A 35 3.00 0.26 -1.90
N ALA A 36 2.65 -0.12 -3.13
CA ALA A 36 1.90 -1.34 -3.40
C ALA A 36 2.70 -2.58 -2.96
N GLU A 37 3.98 -2.65 -3.33
CA GLU A 37 4.89 -3.73 -2.95
C GLU A 37 4.98 -3.88 -1.42
N VAL A 38 5.29 -2.79 -0.70
CA VAL A 38 5.42 -2.82 0.77
C VAL A 38 4.09 -3.18 1.46
N ALA A 39 2.96 -2.71 0.93
CA ALA A 39 1.65 -3.04 1.49
C ALA A 39 1.31 -4.52 1.28
N GLN A 40 1.68 -5.10 0.13
CA GLN A 40 1.48 -6.51 -0.14
C GLN A 40 2.39 -7.38 0.74
N GLU A 41 3.68 -7.04 0.86
CA GLU A 41 4.61 -7.73 1.76
C GLU A 41 4.08 -7.74 3.20
N CYS A 42 3.57 -6.59 3.67
CA CYS A 42 2.96 -6.49 4.99
C CYS A 42 1.72 -7.39 5.15
N ALA A 43 0.87 -7.47 4.12
CA ALA A 43 -0.30 -8.35 4.14
C ALA A 43 0.12 -9.83 4.27
N ASP A 44 1.12 -10.24 3.49
CA ASP A 44 1.64 -11.60 3.47
C ASP A 44 2.26 -11.97 4.83
N GLU A 45 3.14 -11.12 5.37
CA GLU A 45 3.78 -11.33 6.68
C GLU A 45 2.77 -11.42 7.83
N LEU A 46 1.72 -10.59 7.82
CA LEU A 46 0.66 -10.64 8.82
C LEU A 46 -0.16 -11.94 8.71
N GLY A 47 -0.44 -12.41 7.50
CA GLY A 47 -1.11 -13.70 7.27
C GLY A 47 -0.28 -14.90 7.72
N GLU A 48 1.04 -14.86 7.48
CA GLU A 48 1.98 -15.86 7.98
C GLU A 48 2.03 -15.87 9.51
N LEU A 49 2.10 -14.69 10.14
CA LEU A 49 2.08 -14.56 11.60
C LEU A 49 0.78 -15.07 12.20
N ALA A 50 -0.38 -14.77 11.59
CA ALA A 50 -1.67 -15.30 12.01
C ALA A 50 -1.71 -16.83 11.96
N THR A 51 -1.16 -17.41 10.89
CA THR A 51 -1.04 -18.87 10.74
C THR A 51 -0.15 -19.49 11.80
N ALA A 52 1.01 -18.88 12.04
CA ALA A 52 1.97 -19.32 13.06
C ALA A 52 1.34 -19.24 14.46
N LEU A 53 0.69 -18.12 14.80
CA LEU A 53 0.02 -17.91 16.08
C LEU A 53 -1.11 -18.93 16.31
N GLY A 54 -1.94 -19.17 15.30
CA GLY A 54 -2.98 -20.21 15.37
C GLY A 54 -2.45 -21.62 15.57
N SER A 55 -1.19 -21.89 15.20
CA SER A 55 -0.54 -23.18 15.43
C SER A 55 -0.13 -23.41 16.89
N VAL A 56 0.16 -22.35 17.65
CA VAL A 56 0.62 -22.42 19.05
C VAL A 56 -0.39 -23.15 19.93
N ILE A 57 -1.68 -22.95 19.70
CA ILE A 57 -2.73 -23.63 20.47
C ILE A 57 -2.84 -25.11 20.12
N ARG A 58 -2.55 -25.50 18.87
CA ARG A 58 -2.63 -26.91 18.43
C ARG A 58 -1.53 -27.77 19.07
N THR A 59 -0.38 -27.17 19.35
CA THR A 59 0.77 -27.88 19.92
C THR A 59 0.81 -27.83 21.44
N ASN A 60 -0.05 -27.03 22.08
CA ASN A 60 -0.04 -26.84 23.52
C ASN A 60 -0.99 -27.82 24.25
N TYR A 61 -0.42 -28.67 25.10
CA TYR A 61 -1.05 -29.87 25.68
C TYR A 61 -1.76 -29.62 27.02
N PHE A 62 -2.23 -28.40 27.29
CA PHE A 62 -2.90 -28.10 28.58
C PHE A 62 -4.34 -28.65 28.67
N GLY A 63 -4.90 -29.23 27.59
CA GLY A 63 -6.32 -29.55 27.48
C GLY A 63 -6.77 -30.96 27.87
N THR A 64 -5.87 -31.92 28.11
CA THR A 64 -6.29 -33.32 28.37
C THR A 64 -5.78 -33.81 29.72
N GLY A 65 -6.61 -33.66 30.76
CA GLY A 65 -6.42 -34.32 32.06
C GLY A 65 -5.83 -33.46 33.19
N CYS A 66 -5.57 -32.17 32.98
CA CYS A 66 -5.15 -31.24 34.05
C CYS A 66 -6.29 -30.27 34.38
N VAL A 67 -7.03 -30.57 35.45
CA VAL A 67 -8.14 -29.74 35.95
C VAL A 67 -7.66 -28.38 36.45
N GLU A 68 -6.42 -28.25 36.94
CA GLU A 68 -5.87 -26.95 37.33
C GLU A 68 -5.52 -26.04 36.14
N GLY A 69 -5.35 -26.60 34.94
CA GLY A 69 -4.92 -25.88 33.74
C GLY A 69 -6.04 -25.47 32.78
N GLU A 70 -7.26 -26.00 32.96
CA GLU A 70 -8.36 -25.84 31.99
C GLU A 70 -8.75 -24.37 31.79
N GLY A 71 -8.90 -23.61 32.88
CA GLY A 71 -9.27 -22.19 32.79
C GLY A 71 -8.19 -21.32 32.12
N LEU A 72 -6.92 -21.61 32.41
CA LEU A 72 -5.79 -20.93 31.76
C LEU A 72 -5.75 -21.26 30.26
N PHE A 73 -5.90 -22.53 29.91
CA PHE A 73 -5.92 -22.97 28.53
C PHE A 73 -7.09 -22.35 27.75
N HIS A 74 -8.29 -22.32 28.34
CA HIS A 74 -9.45 -21.68 27.74
C HIS A 74 -9.22 -20.19 27.46
N ASN A 75 -8.68 -19.45 28.43
CA ASN A 75 -8.36 -18.03 28.25
C ASN A 75 -7.28 -17.83 27.17
N LEU A 76 -6.26 -18.69 27.13
CA LEU A 76 -5.22 -18.66 26.10
C LEU A 76 -5.80 -18.94 24.71
N GLN A 77 -6.74 -19.89 24.58
CA GLN A 77 -7.44 -20.17 23.32
C GLN A 77 -8.23 -18.96 22.83
N ILE A 78 -8.95 -18.28 23.71
CA ILE A 78 -9.67 -17.04 23.38
C ILE A 78 -8.69 -15.98 22.89
N LEU A 79 -7.64 -15.69 23.67
CA LEU A 79 -6.66 -14.66 23.33
C LEU A 79 -5.95 -14.93 22.00
N VAL A 80 -5.56 -16.18 21.74
CA VAL A 80 -4.93 -16.55 20.48
C VAL A 80 -5.92 -16.43 19.32
N ARG A 81 -7.16 -16.90 19.47
CA ARG A 81 -8.17 -16.76 18.42
C ARG A 81 -8.43 -15.29 18.08
N ASP A 82 -8.62 -14.45 19.10
CA ASP A 82 -8.88 -13.03 18.91
C ASP A 82 -7.66 -12.32 18.29
N GLY A 83 -6.44 -12.71 18.67
CA GLY A 83 -5.20 -12.26 18.05
C GLY A 83 -5.09 -12.65 16.58
N VAL A 84 -5.40 -13.90 16.22
CA VAL A 84 -5.43 -14.38 14.83
C VAL A 84 -6.45 -13.60 14.02
N GLN A 85 -7.65 -13.37 14.56
CA GLN A 85 -8.67 -12.57 13.88
C GLN A 85 -8.20 -11.13 13.64
N SER A 86 -7.54 -10.51 14.62
CA SER A 86 -6.99 -9.16 14.49
C SER A 86 -5.89 -9.08 13.42
N LEU A 87 -4.98 -10.07 13.40
CA LEU A 87 -3.91 -10.13 12.40
C LEU A 87 -4.47 -10.31 10.98
N ASN A 88 -5.46 -11.19 10.79
CA ASN A 88 -6.12 -11.36 9.50
C ASN A 88 -6.81 -10.07 9.05
N GLY A 89 -7.51 -9.35 9.94
CA GLY A 89 -8.13 -8.08 9.58
C GLY A 89 -7.12 -6.99 9.18
N GLN A 90 -5.93 -7.00 9.78
CA GLN A 90 -4.83 -6.11 9.39
C GLN A 90 -4.21 -6.53 8.05
N ALA A 91 -4.04 -7.83 7.81
CA ALA A 91 -3.58 -8.36 6.53
C ALA A 91 -4.53 -7.96 5.39
N ASP A 92 -5.84 -8.12 5.57
CA ASP A 92 -6.87 -7.72 4.60
C ASP A 92 -6.80 -6.20 4.31
N SER A 93 -6.59 -5.40 5.36
CA SER A 93 -6.45 -3.94 5.22
C SER A 93 -5.19 -3.56 4.42
N ALA A 94 -4.07 -4.25 4.67
CA ALA A 94 -2.82 -4.04 3.95
C ALA A 94 -2.94 -4.48 2.47
N ALA A 95 -3.59 -5.61 2.20
CA ALA A 95 -3.89 -6.04 0.83
C ALA A 95 -4.76 -5.01 0.09
N GLY A 96 -5.79 -4.46 0.74
CA GLY A 96 -6.61 -3.40 0.15
C GLY A 96 -5.83 -2.11 -0.16
N LEU A 97 -4.82 -1.78 0.65
CA LEU A 97 -3.90 -0.68 0.36
C LEU A 97 -3.00 -1.00 -0.84
N ALA A 98 -2.53 -2.23 -0.97
CA ALA A 98 -1.73 -2.68 -2.11
C ALA A 98 -2.52 -2.58 -3.42
N GLU A 99 -3.77 -3.03 -3.43
CA GLU A 99 -4.68 -2.90 -4.57
C GLU A 99 -4.92 -1.43 -4.95
N THR A 100 -5.18 -0.58 -3.96
CA THR A 100 -5.42 0.85 -4.18
C THR A 100 -4.18 1.55 -4.75
N ALA A 101 -2.99 1.22 -4.22
CA ALA A 101 -1.72 1.78 -4.70
C ALA A 101 -1.40 1.31 -6.13
N THR A 102 -1.67 0.04 -6.44
CA THR A 102 -1.53 -0.50 -7.80
C THR A 102 -2.47 0.20 -8.78
N ALA A 103 -3.73 0.42 -8.39
CA ALA A 103 -4.69 1.15 -9.22
C ALA A 103 -4.26 2.62 -9.46
N ALA A 104 -3.66 3.26 -8.47
CA ALA A 104 -3.13 4.62 -8.60
C ALA A 104 -1.93 4.68 -9.58
N GLU A 105 -1.01 3.72 -9.48
CA GLU A 105 0.12 3.57 -10.41
C GLU A 105 -0.37 3.41 -11.86
N LEU A 106 -1.35 2.52 -12.09
CA LEU A 106 -1.90 2.27 -13.42
C LEU A 106 -2.54 3.53 -14.02
N ARG A 107 -3.32 4.27 -13.23
CA ARG A 107 -3.98 5.50 -13.69
C ARG A 107 -2.98 6.59 -14.07
N LEU A 108 -1.86 6.69 -13.35
CA LEU A 108 -0.79 7.63 -13.70
C LEU A 108 -0.14 7.23 -15.02
N ARG A 109 0.14 5.94 -15.20
CA ARG A 109 0.68 5.41 -16.46
C ARG A 109 -0.23 5.68 -17.66
N GLU A 110 -1.53 5.46 -17.51
CA GLU A 110 -2.52 5.74 -18.56
C GLU A 110 -2.58 7.24 -18.90
N ALA A 111 -2.47 8.12 -17.89
CA ALA A 111 -2.44 9.55 -18.09
C ALA A 111 -1.16 9.98 -18.86
N ASP A 112 -0.01 9.39 -18.54
CA ASP A 112 1.24 9.64 -19.24
C ASP A 112 1.17 9.20 -20.71
N ASP A 113 0.61 8.02 -21.01
CA ASP A 113 0.44 7.54 -22.38
C ASP A 113 -0.44 8.47 -23.23
N VAL A 114 -1.50 9.03 -22.64
CA VAL A 114 -2.36 10.02 -23.32
C VAL A 114 -1.60 11.33 -23.57
N ALA A 115 -0.83 11.82 -22.58
CA ALA A 115 -0.04 13.02 -22.73
C ALA A 115 1.00 12.89 -23.85
N ILE A 116 1.71 11.76 -23.93
CA ILE A 116 2.71 11.48 -24.98
C ILE A 116 2.07 11.50 -26.38
N ARG A 117 0.88 10.91 -26.54
CA ARG A 117 0.14 10.88 -27.82
C ARG A 117 -0.34 12.25 -28.29
N HIS A 118 -0.63 13.18 -27.37
CA HIS A 118 -1.08 14.53 -27.73
C HIS A 118 0.07 15.49 -28.06
N VAL A 119 1.30 15.16 -27.65
CA VAL A 119 2.50 15.97 -27.89
C VAL A 119 3.26 15.54 -29.16
N SER A 120 3.05 14.30 -29.62
CA SER A 120 3.65 13.72 -30.84
C SER A 120 2.87 14.08 -32.10
#